data_AF-A0A6G0Q7E1-F1
#
_entry.id   AF-A0A6G0Q7E1-F1
#
_cell.length_a   1.000
_cell.length_b   1.000
_cell.length_c   1.000
_cell.angle_alpha   90.00
_cell.angle_beta   90.00
_cell.angle_gamma   90.00
#
_symmetry.space_group_name_H-M   'P 1'
#
loop_
_entity.id
_entity.type
_entity.pdbx_description
1 polymer ?
#
loop_
_entity_poly.entity_id
_entity_poly.type
_entity_poly.pdbx_seq_one_letter_code
_entity_poly.pdbx_strand_id
1 'polypeptide(L)'
;MRIRHALSRKFTTPLDALPSLKAVQNFVTHYARTYLENHDRVDELRKWTHARNYTGTEEITQPFTFGWELDGVGKPVVGNGSGERPFIIGISTKALILRMLLPPD
;
A
#
# COMPACT_ATOMS: atom_id res chain seq x y z
N MET A 1 19.36 -6.36 -16.92
CA MET A 1 20.53 -7.02 -16.28
C MET A 1 20.60 -6.91 -14.74
N ARG A 2 19.77 -6.13 -14.03
CA ARG A 2 19.86 -5.97 -12.56
C ARG A 2 19.42 -7.18 -11.72
N ILE A 3 18.41 -7.94 -12.16
CA ILE A 3 17.78 -9.01 -11.34
C ILE A 3 18.70 -10.22 -11.12
N ARG A 4 19.31 -10.78 -12.19
CA ARG A 4 20.21 -11.96 -12.05
C ARG A 4 21.43 -11.65 -11.16
N HIS A 5 22.00 -10.45 -11.27
CA HIS A 5 23.10 -10.02 -10.40
C HIS A 5 22.65 -9.83 -8.95
N ALA A 6 21.44 -9.30 -8.72
CA ALA A 6 20.87 -9.19 -7.37
C ALA A 6 20.63 -10.57 -6.73
N LEU A 7 20.11 -11.54 -7.51
CA LEU A 7 19.94 -12.93 -7.06
C LEU A 7 21.28 -13.59 -6.72
N SER A 8 22.28 -13.43 -7.58
CA SER A 8 23.63 -13.96 -7.36
C SER A 8 24.20 -13.48 -6.03
N ARG A 9 24.08 -12.18 -5.71
CA ARG A 9 24.52 -11.62 -4.43
C ARG A 9 23.68 -12.09 -3.25
N LYS A 10 22.36 -12.14 -3.38
CA LYS A 10 21.45 -12.49 -2.28
C LYS A 10 21.57 -13.95 -1.85
N PHE A 11 21.80 -14.85 -2.82
CA PHE A 11 21.85 -16.30 -2.60
C PHE A 11 23.27 -16.87 -2.74
N THR A 12 24.29 -16.01 -2.86
CA THR A 12 25.69 -16.41 -3.04
C THR A 12 25.86 -17.46 -4.15
N THR A 13 25.11 -17.28 -5.24
CA THR A 13 25.08 -18.23 -6.36
C THR A 13 25.84 -17.65 -7.56
N PRO A 14 26.76 -18.41 -8.18
CA PRO A 14 27.44 -17.98 -9.40
C PRO A 14 26.46 -17.60 -10.53
N LEU A 15 26.80 -16.57 -11.32
CA LEU A 15 25.93 -16.02 -12.37
C LEU A 15 25.63 -17.01 -13.50
N ASP A 16 26.57 -17.89 -13.80
CA ASP A 16 26.50 -19.01 -14.75
C ASP A 16 25.58 -20.13 -14.26
N ALA A 17 25.52 -20.36 -12.94
CA ALA A 17 24.59 -21.32 -12.33
C ALA A 17 23.16 -20.79 -12.19
N LEU A 18 22.92 -19.48 -12.41
CA LEU A 18 21.58 -18.90 -12.32
C LEU A 18 20.74 -19.16 -13.58
N PRO A 19 19.42 -19.40 -13.44
CA PRO A 19 18.50 -19.49 -14.57
C PRO A 19 18.54 -18.25 -15.46
N SER A 20 18.13 -18.40 -16.73
CA SER A 20 18.02 -17.29 -17.66
C SER A 20 17.08 -16.20 -17.12
N LEU A 21 17.27 -14.95 -17.56
CA LEU A 21 16.44 -13.84 -17.09
C LEU A 21 14.95 -14.10 -17.35
N LYS A 22 14.62 -14.69 -18.51
CA LYS A 22 13.26 -15.05 -18.89
C LYS A 22 12.66 -16.08 -17.93
N ALA A 23 13.43 -17.10 -17.54
CA ALA A 23 12.97 -18.11 -16.58
C ALA A 23 12.67 -17.49 -15.20
N VAL A 24 13.55 -16.62 -14.71
CA VAL A 24 13.34 -15.88 -13.45
C VAL A 24 12.10 -15.00 -13.52
N GLN A 25 11.92 -14.23 -14.60
CA GLN A 25 10.76 -13.37 -14.79
C GLN A 25 9.45 -14.16 -14.85
N ASN A 26 9.44 -15.29 -15.56
CA ASN A 26 8.28 -16.17 -15.64
C ASN A 26 7.93 -16.76 -14.28
N PHE A 27 8.92 -17.21 -13.51
CA PHE A 27 8.72 -17.74 -12.16
C PHE A 27 8.11 -16.69 -11.23
N VAL A 28 8.68 -15.48 -11.20
CA VAL A 28 8.15 -14.37 -10.38
C VAL A 28 6.73 -14.01 -10.78
N THR A 29 6.44 -13.94 -12.08
CA THR A 29 5.11 -13.61 -12.60
C THR A 29 4.09 -14.69 -12.26
N HIS A 30 4.45 -15.97 -12.42
CA HIS A 30 3.60 -17.09 -12.04
C HIS A 30 3.32 -17.07 -10.54
N TYR A 31 4.36 -16.96 -9.72
CA TYR A 31 4.22 -16.94 -8.26
C TYR A 31 3.32 -15.79 -7.79
N ALA A 32 3.51 -14.58 -8.33
CA ALA A 32 2.69 -13.41 -8.01
C ALA A 32 1.21 -13.61 -8.38
N ARG A 33 0.92 -14.22 -9.54
CA ARG A 33 -0.45 -14.49 -9.97
C ARG A 33 -1.12 -15.61 -9.17
N THR A 34 -0.38 -16.68 -8.87
CA THR A 34 -0.93 -17.88 -8.26
C THR A 34 -1.07 -17.78 -6.75
N TYR A 35 -0.14 -17.11 -6.06
CA TYR A 35 -0.07 -17.11 -4.59
C TYR A 35 -0.28 -15.73 -3.96
N LEU A 36 0.02 -14.65 -4.69
CA LEU A 36 -0.21 -13.28 -4.20
C LEU A 36 -1.50 -12.68 -4.79
N GLU A 37 -2.20 -13.44 -5.63
CA GLU A 37 -3.42 -13.10 -6.38
C GLU A 37 -3.33 -11.72 -7.07
N ASN A 38 -2.12 -11.24 -7.32
CA ASN A 38 -1.85 -9.90 -7.85
C ASN A 38 -2.60 -8.79 -7.10
N HIS A 39 -2.75 -8.90 -5.77
CA HIS A 39 -3.40 -7.90 -4.90
C HIS A 39 -2.58 -6.60 -4.72
N ASP A 40 -1.68 -6.25 -5.64
CA ASP A 40 -0.83 -5.06 -5.53
C ASP A 40 -1.58 -3.74 -5.82
N ARG A 41 -2.87 -3.68 -5.46
CA ARG A 41 -3.75 -2.50 -5.62
C ARG A 41 -3.38 -1.34 -4.70
N VAL A 42 -2.15 -1.32 -4.18
CA VAL A 42 -1.60 -0.26 -3.31
C VAL A 42 -1.70 1.09 -4.01
N ASP A 43 -1.42 1.16 -5.31
CA ASP A 43 -1.55 2.40 -6.07
C ASP A 43 -2.99 2.86 -6.22
N GLU A 44 -3.93 1.92 -6.39
CA GLU A 44 -5.36 2.23 -6.44
C GLU A 44 -5.89 2.67 -5.07
N LEU A 45 -5.50 1.98 -4.00
CA LEU A 45 -5.80 2.35 -2.63
C LEU A 45 -5.23 3.73 -2.29
N ARG A 46 -3.98 4.01 -2.70
CA ARG A 46 -3.35 5.32 -2.53
C ARG A 46 -4.17 6.41 -3.21
N LYS A 47 -4.54 6.20 -4.48
CA LYS A 47 -5.39 7.15 -5.23
C LYS A 47 -6.74 7.34 -4.54
N TRP A 48 -7.40 6.26 -4.12
CA TRP A 48 -8.70 6.31 -3.47
C TRP A 48 -8.65 7.05 -2.13
N THR A 49 -7.64 6.77 -1.31
CA THR A 49 -7.40 7.43 -0.02
C THR A 49 -7.11 8.91 -0.23
N HIS A 50 -6.20 9.26 -1.13
CA HIS A 50 -5.82 10.65 -1.38
C HIS A 50 -6.95 11.48 -1.97
N ALA A 51 -7.81 10.88 -2.79
CA ALA A 51 -9.00 11.54 -3.35
C ALA A 51 -10.06 11.88 -2.29
N ARG A 52 -10.01 11.23 -1.12
CA ARG A 52 -10.95 11.40 -0.01
C ARG A 52 -10.30 11.98 1.23
N ASN A 53 -9.08 12.50 1.11
CA ASN A 53 -8.38 13.11 2.24
C ASN A 53 -9.23 14.22 2.84
N TYR A 54 -9.30 14.27 4.17
CA TYR A 54 -10.02 15.31 4.87
C TYR A 54 -9.50 16.71 4.49
N THR A 55 -10.40 17.54 3.99
CA THR A 55 -10.16 18.94 3.61
C THR A 55 -10.85 19.93 4.55
N GLY A 56 -11.80 19.46 5.36
CA GLY A 56 -12.62 20.29 6.23
C GLY A 56 -13.92 20.75 5.57
N THR A 57 -14.02 20.67 4.24
CA THR A 57 -15.20 21.14 3.48
C THR A 57 -16.23 20.05 3.21
N GLU A 58 -16.00 18.81 3.68
CA GLU A 58 -16.90 17.68 3.45
C GLU A 58 -18.28 17.88 4.12
N GLU A 59 -19.33 17.37 3.49
CA GLU A 59 -20.67 17.35 4.09
C GLU A 59 -20.71 16.48 5.36
N ILE A 60 -21.73 16.68 6.21
CA ILE A 60 -21.77 16.05 7.54
C ILE A 60 -21.76 14.50 7.48
N THR A 61 -22.39 13.93 6.45
CA THR A 61 -22.46 12.49 6.18
C THR A 61 -21.46 12.02 5.12
N GLN A 62 -20.71 12.94 4.49
CA GLN A 62 -19.75 12.57 3.47
C GLN A 62 -18.54 11.88 4.11
N PRO A 63 -18.16 10.69 3.61
CA PRO A 63 -17.01 9.98 4.13
C PRO A 63 -15.72 10.65 3.66
N PHE A 64 -14.76 10.73 4.57
CA PHE A 64 -13.39 11.16 4.31
C PHE A 64 -12.40 10.18 4.95
N THR A 65 -11.16 10.25 4.48
CA THR A 65 -10.02 9.51 5.00
C THR A 65 -9.12 10.43 5.80
N PHE A 66 -8.49 9.87 6.83
CA PHE A 66 -7.44 10.53 7.61
C PHE A 66 -6.40 9.49 8.01
N GLY A 67 -5.16 9.93 8.21
CA GLY A 67 -4.03 9.06 8.50
C GLY A 67 -3.32 9.47 9.79
N TRP A 68 -2.64 8.51 10.42
CA TRP A 68 -1.72 8.79 11.52
C TRP A 68 -0.46 9.51 11.02
N GLU A 69 0.15 8.99 9.95
CA GLU A 69 1.31 9.57 9.32
C GLU A 69 0.90 10.31 8.04
N LEU A 70 1.36 11.56 7.90
CA LEU A 70 1.07 12.42 6.76
C LEU A 70 2.37 12.70 5.98
N ASP A 71 2.25 12.80 4.66
CA ASP A 71 3.34 13.21 3.79
C ASP A 71 3.58 14.74 3.84
N GLY A 72 4.60 15.22 3.13
CA GLY A 72 4.94 16.65 3.08
C GLY A 72 3.87 17.56 2.48
N VAL A 73 2.79 17.00 1.92
CA VAL A 73 1.63 17.74 1.40
C VAL A 73 0.36 17.49 2.22
N GLY A 74 0.48 16.88 3.40
CA GLY A 74 -0.61 16.69 4.36
C GLY A 74 -1.57 15.56 3.99
N LYS A 75 -1.17 14.62 3.13
CA LYS A 75 -1.98 13.44 2.78
C LYS A 75 -1.51 12.21 3.54
N PRO A 76 -2.42 11.25 3.83
CA PRO A 76 -2.05 10.02 4.51
C PRO A 76 -0.98 9.24 3.75
N VAL A 77 0.05 8.79 4.48
CA VAL A 77 1.09 7.92 3.94
C VAL A 77 0.49 6.53 3.73
N VAL A 78 0.34 6.15 2.45
CA VAL A 78 -0.03 4.80 2.05
C VAL A 78 1.27 4.06 1.73
N GLY A 79 1.58 3.05 2.54
CA GLY A 79 2.82 2.26 2.46
C GLY A 79 3.06 1.62 1.10
N ASN A 80 4.16 0.88 0.97
CA ASN A 80 4.58 0.26 -0.30
C ASN A 80 3.91 -1.10 -0.58
N GLY A 81 2.89 -1.48 0.20
CA GLY A 81 2.24 -2.79 0.11
C GLY A 81 3.00 -3.95 0.74
N SER A 82 4.17 -3.70 1.32
CA SER A 82 4.90 -4.74 2.07
C SER A 82 4.30 -4.91 3.47
N GLY A 83 4.32 -6.15 3.96
CA GLY A 83 3.99 -6.44 5.35
C GLY A 83 5.02 -5.91 6.36
N GLU A 84 6.21 -5.48 5.88
CA GLU A 84 7.26 -4.91 6.74
C GLU A 84 6.90 -3.51 7.26
N ARG A 85 6.07 -2.78 6.51
CA ARG A 85 5.62 -1.43 6.86
C ARG A 85 4.12 -1.31 6.61
N PRO A 86 3.28 -1.89 7.49
CA PRO A 86 1.84 -1.71 7.40
C PRO A 86 1.50 -0.23 7.59
N PHE A 87 0.41 0.21 6.95
CA PHE A 87 -0.12 1.55 7.10
C PHE A 87 -1.56 1.49 7.59
N ILE A 88 -2.00 2.51 8.32
CA ILE A 88 -3.35 2.59 8.88
C ILE A 88 -4.02 3.85 8.35
N ILE A 89 -5.19 3.67 7.75
CA ILE A 89 -6.06 4.74 7.29
C ILE A 89 -7.39 4.65 8.05
N GLY A 90 -7.78 5.75 8.68
CA GLY A 90 -9.12 5.92 9.24
C GLY A 90 -10.09 6.38 8.15
N ILE A 91 -11.32 5.87 8.20
CA ILE A 91 -12.44 6.34 7.39
C ILE A 91 -13.53 6.76 8.35
N SER A 92 -14.05 7.98 8.19
CA SER A 92 -15.13 8.48 9.04
C SER A 92 -15.97 9.51 8.30
N THR A 93 -17.00 10.00 8.97
CA THR A 93 -17.83 11.14 8.57
C THR A 93 -17.83 12.14 9.73
N LYS A 94 -18.17 13.41 9.48
CA LYS A 94 -18.29 14.40 10.56
C LYS A 94 -19.36 13.96 11.57
N ALA A 95 -20.45 13.35 11.11
CA ALA A 95 -21.50 12.80 11.97
C ALA A 95 -20.96 11.74 12.95
N LEU A 96 -20.11 10.82 12.50
CA LEU A 96 -19.52 9.79 13.38
C LEU A 96 -18.58 10.42 14.41
N ILE A 97 -17.73 11.37 14.00
CA ILE A 97 -16.83 12.07 14.94
C ILE A 97 -17.63 12.85 15.98
N LEU A 98 -18.66 13.60 15.57
CA LEU A 98 -19.52 14.34 16.49
C LEU A 98 -20.22 13.43 17.50
N ARG A 99 -20.64 12.23 17.07
CA ARG A 99 -21.24 11.24 17.97
C ARG A 99 -20.25 10.74 19.03
N MET A 100 -18.96 10.63 18.71
CA MET A 100 -17.93 10.25 19.68
C MET A 100 -17.65 11.32 20.74
N LEU A 101 -18.03 12.57 20.48
CA LEU A 101 -17.89 13.68 21.43
C LEU A 101 -19.06 13.77 22.42
N LEU A 102 -20.12 12.99 22.21
CA LEU A 102 -21.21 12.89 23.16
C LEU A 102 -20.77 12.07 24.38
N PRO A 103 -21.22 12.41 25.59
CA PRO A 103 -20.99 11.58 26.77
C PRO A 103 -21.48 10.15 26.53
N PRO A 104 -20.79 9.12 27.08
CA PRO A 104 -21.35 7.79 27.13
C PRO A 104 -22.64 7.82 27.98
N ASP A 105 -23.67 7.10 27.53
CA ASP A 105 -24.90 6.86 28.29
C ASP A 105 -24.63 6.10 29.60
#